data_AF-A0A3B9FFL6-F1
#
_entry.id   AF-A0A3B9FFL6-F1
#
_cell.length_a   1.000
_cell.length_b   1.000
_cell.length_c   1.000
_cell.angle_alpha   90.00
_cell.angle_beta   90.00
_cell.angle_gamma   90.00
#
_symmetry.space_group_name_H-M   'P 1'
#
loop_
_entity.id
_entity.type
_entity.pdbx_description
1 polymer ?
#
loop_
_entity_poly.entity_id
_entity_poly.type
_entity_poly.pdbx_seq_one_letter_code
_entity_poly.pdbx_strand_id
1 'polypeptide(L)'
;MQSDKFTALVRNAIGAAQSAALAANHQKLTPEHVLSALLSDNNMTVKMLLAKSGADSVSLSAQVKSALDKLPQVTGSGAGQLQLDADLARIFAAVESEAKARHDQFIAVDLLLLAMAKSTGSVGKILKKAGVEPAPLSAAIDEMRKGRTADSDAAEDSYDALSRYTS
;
A
#
# COMPACT_ATOMS: atom_id res chain seq x y z
N MET A 1 -12.92 -7.03 -8.83
CA MET A 1 -12.44 -5.86 -8.08
C MET A 1 -13.20 -4.64 -8.59
N GLN A 2 -14.09 -4.07 -7.78
CA GLN A 2 -14.76 -2.81 -8.12
C GLN A 2 -13.86 -1.68 -7.63
N SER A 3 -13.26 -0.92 -8.55
CA SER A 3 -12.43 0.27 -8.27
C SER A 3 -13.11 1.30 -7.37
N ASP A 4 -14.44 1.28 -7.38
CA ASP A 4 -15.31 2.26 -6.72
C ASP A 4 -15.31 2.11 -5.20
N LYS A 5 -14.64 1.06 -4.68
CA LYS A 5 -14.43 0.85 -3.24
C LYS A 5 -13.05 1.24 -2.75
N PHE A 6 -12.21 1.90 -3.55
CA PHE A 6 -10.94 2.45 -3.06
C PHE A 6 -11.11 3.91 -2.67
N THR A 7 -10.41 4.36 -1.64
CA THR A 7 -10.29 5.81 -1.37
C THR A 7 -9.53 6.51 -2.48
N ALA A 8 -9.63 7.84 -2.51
CA ALA A 8 -8.91 8.66 -3.48
C ALA A 8 -7.39 8.44 -3.40
N LEU A 9 -6.82 8.32 -2.20
CA LEU A 9 -5.39 8.05 -2.02
C LEU A 9 -4.98 6.68 -2.57
N VAL A 10 -5.78 5.63 -2.36
CA VAL A 10 -5.49 4.30 -2.91
C VAL A 10 -5.59 4.31 -4.43
N ARG A 11 -6.62 4.94 -5.03
CA ARG A 11 -6.74 5.07 -6.49
C ARG A 11 -5.54 5.80 -7.10
N ASN A 12 -5.12 6.90 -6.48
CA ASN A 12 -3.96 7.66 -6.91
C ASN A 12 -2.67 6.84 -6.82
N ALA A 13 -2.47 6.09 -5.73
CA ALA A 13 -1.32 5.21 -5.57
C ALA A 13 -1.28 4.09 -6.63
N ILE A 14 -2.43 3.47 -6.94
CA ILE A 14 -2.51 2.46 -8.00
C ILE A 14 -2.20 3.07 -9.37
N GLY A 15 -2.72 4.26 -9.69
CA GLY A 15 -2.43 4.95 -10.96
C GLY A 15 -0.95 5.33 -11.09
N ALA A 16 -0.34 5.82 -10.01
CA ALA A 16 1.10 6.11 -9.96
C ALA A 16 1.93 4.84 -10.12
N ALA A 17 1.55 3.74 -9.47
CA ALA A 17 2.21 2.45 -9.58
C ALA A 17 2.13 1.87 -11.00
N GLN A 18 0.98 1.99 -11.68
CA GLN A 18 0.82 1.59 -13.08
C GLN A 18 1.72 2.42 -14.00
N SER A 19 1.75 3.74 -13.80
CA SER A 19 2.61 4.64 -14.59
C SER A 19 4.09 4.30 -14.40
N ALA A 20 4.51 4.03 -13.15
CA ALA A 20 5.88 3.63 -12.84
C ALA A 20 6.25 2.27 -13.46
N ALA A 21 5.35 1.28 -13.43
CA ALA A 21 5.59 -0.02 -14.04
C ALA A 21 5.79 0.09 -15.56
N LEU A 22 4.94 0.87 -16.23
CA LEU A 22 5.05 1.13 -17.67
C LEU A 22 6.35 1.87 -18.02
N ALA A 23 6.69 2.92 -17.26
CA ALA A 23 7.93 3.68 -17.46
C ALA A 23 9.19 2.82 -17.27
N ALA A 24 9.13 1.80 -16.42
CA ALA A 24 10.21 0.85 -16.18
C ALA A 24 10.21 -0.35 -17.16
N ASN A 25 9.30 -0.39 -18.15
CA ASN A 25 9.09 -1.53 -19.06
C ASN A 25 8.79 -2.86 -18.33
N HIS A 26 8.14 -2.79 -17.16
CA HIS A 26 7.65 -3.96 -16.44
C HIS A 26 6.30 -4.40 -17.00
N GLN A 27 6.16 -5.68 -17.33
CA GLN A 27 4.90 -6.23 -17.86
C GLN A 27 3.82 -6.45 -16.80
N LYS A 28 4.20 -6.43 -15.51
CA LYS A 28 3.29 -6.70 -14.39
C LYS A 28 3.26 -5.55 -13.41
N LEU A 29 2.04 -5.18 -12.98
CA LEU A 29 1.81 -4.38 -11.80
C LEU A 29 1.94 -5.28 -10.57
N THR A 30 3.02 -5.09 -9.81
CA THR A 30 3.33 -5.89 -8.63
C THR A 30 3.01 -5.13 -7.34
N PRO A 31 2.94 -5.82 -6.17
CA PRO A 31 2.75 -5.14 -4.89
C PRO A 31 3.86 -4.13 -4.56
N GLU A 32 5.10 -4.37 -5.00
CA GLU A 32 6.22 -3.45 -4.80
C GLU A 32 6.01 -2.11 -5.52
N HIS A 33 5.36 -2.10 -6.68
CA HIS A 33 5.02 -0.85 -7.36
C HIS A 33 4.02 -0.04 -6.55
N VAL A 34 2.99 -0.72 -6.03
CA VAL A 34 1.97 -0.08 -5.20
C VAL A 34 2.56 0.41 -3.88
N LEU A 35 3.40 -0.40 -3.22
CA LEU A 35 4.10 0.02 -2.01
C LEU A 35 5.02 1.22 -2.28
N SER A 36 5.78 1.22 -3.37
CA SER A 36 6.60 2.36 -3.78
C SER A 36 5.77 3.65 -3.93
N ALA A 37 4.60 3.56 -4.58
CA ALA A 37 3.70 4.70 -4.72
C ALA A 37 3.10 5.15 -3.38
N LEU A 38 2.76 4.21 -2.48
CA LEU A 38 2.28 4.52 -1.13
C LEU A 38 3.34 5.20 -0.25
N LEU A 39 4.62 4.88 -0.46
CA LEU A 39 5.75 5.49 0.23
C LEU A 39 6.10 6.90 -0.28
N SER A 40 5.42 7.37 -1.34
CA SER A 40 5.65 8.72 -1.86
C SER A 40 5.34 9.80 -0.81
N ASP A 41 6.01 10.94 -0.94
CA ASP A 41 6.07 11.94 0.13
C ASP A 41 4.72 12.55 0.53
N ASN A 42 3.71 12.42 -0.32
CA ASN A 42 2.40 13.03 -0.13
C ASN A 42 1.46 12.17 0.75
N ASN A 43 1.86 10.95 1.14
CA ASN A 43 1.02 10.08 1.96
C ASN A 43 1.37 10.17 3.45
N MET A 44 0.80 11.15 4.15
CA MET A 44 1.02 11.38 5.58
C MET A 44 0.57 10.20 6.46
N THR A 45 -0.54 9.56 6.10
CA THR A 45 -1.07 8.37 6.79
C THR A 45 -0.06 7.22 6.79
N VAL A 46 0.51 6.89 5.63
CA VAL A 46 1.54 5.83 5.53
C VAL A 46 2.78 6.19 6.33
N LYS A 47 3.27 7.43 6.24
CA LYS A 47 4.44 7.90 7.01
C LYS A 47 4.23 7.75 8.52
N MET A 48 3.07 8.18 9.02
CA MET A 48 2.72 8.07 10.44
C MET A 48 2.68 6.61 10.90
N LEU A 49 2.01 5.73 10.14
CA LEU A 49 1.87 4.32 10.49
C LEU A 49 3.22 3.60 10.49
N LEU A 50 4.09 3.89 9.52
CA LEU A 50 5.45 3.34 9.48
C LEU A 50 6.29 3.81 10.67
N ALA A 51 6.23 5.10 11.00
CA ALA A 51 6.94 5.65 12.16
C ALA A 51 6.46 5.01 13.48
N LYS A 52 5.14 4.88 13.66
CA LYS A 52 4.55 4.20 14.84
C LYS A 52 4.88 2.72 14.93
N SER A 53 5.08 2.07 13.78
CA SER A 53 5.46 0.66 13.72
C SER A 53 6.96 0.44 13.92
N GLY A 54 7.76 1.50 14.12
CA GLY A 54 9.21 1.41 14.28
C GLY A 54 9.97 1.12 12.98
N ALA A 55 9.36 1.45 11.84
CA ALA A 55 9.93 1.12 10.54
C ALA A 55 11.17 1.96 10.22
N ASP A 56 12.21 1.33 9.67
CA ASP A 56 13.30 2.03 9.00
C ASP A 56 12.85 2.41 7.57
N SER A 57 12.31 3.62 7.43
CA SER A 57 11.75 4.12 6.16
C SER A 57 12.79 4.25 5.04
N VAL A 58 14.04 4.53 5.39
CA VAL A 58 15.15 4.62 4.43
C VAL A 58 15.48 3.23 3.90
N SER A 59 15.64 2.26 4.80
CA SER A 59 15.85 0.85 4.44
C SER A 59 14.67 0.29 3.64
N LEU A 60 13.42 0.61 4.04
CA LEU A 60 12.22 0.18 3.33
C LEU A 60 12.23 0.66 1.87
N SER A 61 12.45 1.96 1.66
CA SER A 61 12.48 2.55 0.32
C SER A 61 13.58 1.94 -0.55
N ALA A 62 14.77 1.73 0.03
CA ALA A 62 15.89 1.09 -0.67
C ALA A 62 15.60 -0.38 -1.05
N GLN A 63 14.97 -1.15 -0.16
CA GLN A 63 14.60 -2.54 -0.41
C GLN A 63 13.51 -2.65 -1.49
N VAL A 64 12.49 -1.79 -1.44
CA VAL A 64 11.46 -1.72 -2.48
C VAL A 64 12.08 -1.40 -3.83
N LYS A 65 12.94 -0.37 -3.90
CA LYS A 65 13.65 -0.02 -5.14
C LYS A 65 14.47 -1.21 -5.66
N SER A 66 15.25 -1.86 -4.80
CA SER A 66 16.06 -3.02 -5.19
C SER A 66 15.21 -4.19 -5.70
N ALA A 67 14.00 -4.39 -5.16
CA ALA A 67 13.08 -5.41 -5.65
C ALA A 67 12.51 -5.05 -7.03
N LEU A 68 12.16 -3.78 -7.24
CA LEU A 68 11.69 -3.27 -8.54
C LEU A 68 12.77 -3.36 -9.62
N ASP A 69 14.02 -2.98 -9.31
CA ASP A 69 15.14 -3.03 -10.26
C ASP A 69 15.47 -4.46 -10.72
N LYS A 70 15.02 -5.49 -9.99
CA LYS A 70 15.22 -6.91 -10.33
C LYS A 70 14.11 -7.48 -11.21
N LEU A 71 13.03 -6.74 -11.43
CA LEU A 71 11.93 -7.22 -12.27
C LEU A 71 12.37 -7.29 -13.74
N PRO A 72 11.90 -8.29 -14.49
CA PRO A 72 12.19 -8.38 -15.92
C PRO A 72 11.66 -7.15 -16.67
N GLN A 73 12.52 -6.56 -17.49
CA GLN A 73 12.14 -5.50 -18.43
C GLN A 73 11.89 -6.13 -19.80
N VAL A 74 10.78 -5.78 -20.44
CA VAL A 74 10.44 -6.30 -21.77
C VAL A 74 10.30 -5.16 -22.76
N THR A 75 11.12 -5.21 -23.81
CA THR A 75 11.14 -4.23 -24.91
C THR A 75 10.72 -4.89 -26.23
N GLY A 76 10.20 -4.11 -27.18
CA GLY A 76 9.87 -4.57 -28.53
C GLY A 76 8.48 -5.17 -28.66
N SER A 77 8.28 -6.06 -29.64
CA SER A 77 6.97 -6.66 -30.00
C SER A 77 6.32 -7.53 -28.91
N GLY A 78 7.01 -7.76 -27.80
CA GLY A 78 6.49 -8.38 -26.57
C GLY A 78 6.08 -7.38 -25.48
N ALA A 79 6.15 -6.07 -25.72
CA ALA A 79 5.62 -5.04 -24.82
C ALA A 79 4.07 -5.06 -24.87
N GLY A 80 3.50 -6.12 -24.29
CA GLY A 80 2.07 -6.28 -24.14
C GLY A 80 1.47 -5.33 -23.11
N GLN A 81 0.15 -5.40 -22.94
CA GLN A 81 -0.58 -4.66 -21.93
C GLN A 81 -0.10 -5.02 -20.52
N LEU A 82 0.01 -4.02 -19.64
CA LEU A 82 0.34 -4.22 -18.22
C LEU A 82 -0.67 -5.17 -17.56
N GLN A 83 -0.19 -6.27 -16.99
CA GLN A 83 -1.01 -7.27 -16.32
C GLN A 83 -0.96 -7.12 -14.81
N LEU A 84 -2.03 -7.53 -14.11
CA LEU A 84 -2.02 -7.58 -12.65
C LEU A 84 -1.22 -8.81 -12.17
N ASP A 85 -0.29 -8.62 -11.24
CA ASP A 85 0.42 -9.73 -10.62
C ASP A 85 -0.50 -10.56 -9.69
N ALA A 86 -0.25 -11.88 -9.62
CA ALA A 86 -1.06 -12.80 -8.82
C ALA A 86 -0.92 -12.57 -7.30
N ASP A 87 0.24 -12.08 -6.82
CA ASP A 87 0.40 -11.69 -5.42
C ASP A 87 -0.39 -10.42 -5.11
N LEU A 88 -0.37 -9.44 -6.02
CA LEU A 88 -1.15 -8.22 -5.86
C LEU A 88 -2.66 -8.50 -5.87
N ALA A 89 -3.13 -9.37 -6.76
CA ALA A 89 -4.53 -9.81 -6.77
C ALA A 89 -4.95 -10.46 -5.44
N ARG A 90 -4.09 -11.29 -4.84
CA ARG A 90 -4.33 -11.89 -3.51
C ARG A 90 -4.35 -10.85 -2.40
N ILE A 91 -3.46 -9.86 -2.44
CA ILE A 91 -3.45 -8.75 -1.47
C ILE A 91 -4.74 -7.94 -1.57
N PHE A 92 -5.22 -7.65 -2.78
CA PHE A 92 -6.50 -6.96 -2.96
C PHE A 92 -7.69 -7.76 -2.41
N ALA A 93 -7.74 -9.07 -2.62
CA ALA A 93 -8.77 -9.90 -2.00
C ALA A 93 -8.67 -9.95 -0.46
N ALA A 94 -7.44 -9.94 0.08
CA ALA A 94 -7.20 -9.94 1.51
C ALA A 94 -7.63 -8.62 2.16
N VAL A 95 -7.32 -7.46 1.55
CA VAL A 95 -7.75 -6.16 2.08
C VAL A 95 -9.27 -5.96 1.96
N GLU A 96 -9.93 -6.50 0.93
CA GLU A 96 -11.40 -6.51 0.85
C GLU A 96 -12.02 -7.25 2.05
N SER A 97 -11.42 -8.38 2.45
CA SER A 97 -11.86 -9.15 3.63
C SER A 97 -11.63 -8.38 4.94
N GLU A 98 -10.48 -7.71 5.07
CA GLU A 98 -10.13 -6.90 6.24
C GLU A 98 -11.06 -5.69 6.38
N ALA A 99 -11.31 -4.97 5.27
CA ALA A 99 -12.22 -3.84 5.23
C ALA A 99 -13.63 -4.25 5.66
N LYS A 100 -14.14 -5.39 5.15
CA LYS A 100 -15.43 -5.94 5.56
C LYS A 100 -15.48 -6.26 7.05
N ALA A 101 -14.44 -6.87 7.61
CA ALA A 101 -14.35 -7.19 9.03
C ALA A 101 -14.34 -5.94 9.92
N ARG A 102 -13.78 -4.84 9.42
CA ARG A 102 -13.72 -3.53 10.09
C ARG A 102 -14.92 -2.63 9.78
N HIS A 103 -15.91 -3.13 9.04
CA HIS A 103 -17.09 -2.36 8.59
C HIS A 103 -16.77 -1.13 7.75
N ASP A 104 -15.65 -1.15 7.04
CA ASP A 104 -15.28 -0.12 6.08
C ASP A 104 -16.08 -0.28 4.78
N GLN A 105 -16.53 0.84 4.21
CA GLN A 105 -17.15 0.89 2.88
C GLN A 105 -16.10 1.05 1.77
N PHE A 106 -14.97 1.68 2.11
CA PHE A 106 -13.83 1.92 1.23
C PHE A 106 -12.55 1.28 1.78
N ILE A 107 -11.69 0.80 0.89
CA ILE A 107 -10.34 0.35 1.19
C ILE A 107 -9.43 1.59 1.20
N ALA A 108 -8.97 1.94 2.39
CA ALA A 108 -8.00 2.99 2.65
C ALA A 108 -6.56 2.45 2.62
N VAL A 109 -5.57 3.36 2.56
CA VAL A 109 -4.14 3.01 2.42
C VAL A 109 -3.61 2.24 3.62
N ASP A 110 -4.21 2.43 4.79
CA ASP A 110 -3.82 1.79 6.03
C ASP A 110 -4.10 0.28 6.03
N LEU A 111 -5.30 -0.14 5.61
CA LEU A 111 -5.63 -1.56 5.46
C LEU A 111 -4.90 -2.19 4.28
N LEU A 112 -4.67 -1.44 3.21
CA LEU A 112 -3.85 -1.93 2.11
C LEU A 112 -2.42 -2.22 2.56
N LEU A 113 -1.81 -1.31 3.34
CA LEU A 113 -0.49 -1.51 3.95
C LEU A 113 -0.50 -2.70 4.92
N LEU A 114 -1.56 -2.86 5.73
CA LEU A 114 -1.71 -4.02 6.62
C LEU A 114 -1.80 -5.34 5.84
N ALA A 115 -2.57 -5.38 4.76
CA ALA A 115 -2.68 -6.56 3.91
C ALA A 115 -1.33 -6.90 3.23
N MET A 116 -0.57 -5.89 2.80
CA MET A 116 0.79 -6.09 2.29
C MET A 116 1.73 -6.65 3.38
N ALA A 117 1.65 -6.14 4.61
CA ALA A 117 2.45 -6.64 5.73
C ALA A 117 2.10 -8.09 6.11
N LYS A 118 0.83 -8.50 5.93
CA LYS A 118 0.38 -9.89 6.11
C LYS A 118 0.76 -10.83 4.95
N SER A 119 1.21 -10.29 3.81
CA SER A 119 1.57 -11.12 2.65
C SER A 119 2.77 -12.01 2.94
N THR A 120 2.74 -13.25 2.45
CA THR A 120 3.88 -14.17 2.47
C THR A 120 4.82 -13.99 1.28
N GLY A 121 4.45 -13.11 0.34
CA GLY A 121 5.20 -12.75 -0.84
C GLY A 121 6.40 -11.84 -0.58
N SER A 122 6.97 -11.30 -1.66
CA SER A 122 8.17 -10.45 -1.60
C SER A 122 7.92 -9.16 -0.81
N VAL A 123 6.79 -8.48 -1.03
CA VAL A 123 6.43 -7.24 -0.34
C VAL A 123 6.34 -7.39 1.18
N GLY A 124 5.74 -8.48 1.68
CA GLY A 124 5.64 -8.73 3.12
C GLY A 124 7.01 -9.01 3.75
N LYS A 125 7.90 -9.70 3.03
CA LYS A 125 9.29 -9.89 3.47
C LYS A 125 10.07 -8.57 3.52
N ILE A 126 9.85 -7.68 2.56
CA ILE A 126 10.47 -6.34 2.54
C ILE A 126 9.99 -5.51 3.74
N LEU A 127 8.67 -5.45 3.96
CA LEU A 127 8.06 -4.76 5.10
C LEU A 127 8.59 -5.29 6.43
N LYS A 128 8.62 -6.62 6.59
CA LYS A 128 9.16 -7.28 7.78
C LYS A 128 10.63 -6.94 8.03
N LYS A 129 11.48 -6.97 7.00
CA LYS A 129 12.90 -6.60 7.11
C LYS A 129 13.10 -5.14 7.52
N ALA A 130 12.15 -4.27 7.18
CA ALA A 130 12.16 -2.87 7.59
C ALA A 130 11.54 -2.64 8.98
N GLY A 131 11.12 -3.69 9.69
CA GLY A 131 10.52 -3.60 11.02
C GLY A 131 8.99 -3.46 11.03
N VAL A 132 8.32 -3.52 9.89
CA VAL A 132 6.86 -3.43 9.80
C VAL A 132 6.24 -4.82 10.02
N GLU A 133 5.82 -5.07 11.25
CA GLU A 133 5.12 -6.30 11.63
C GLU A 133 3.59 -6.09 11.65
N PRO A 134 2.77 -7.10 11.25
CA PRO A 134 1.31 -6.93 11.13
C PRO A 134 0.59 -6.53 12.42
N ALA A 135 0.99 -7.09 13.56
CA ALA A 135 0.30 -6.84 14.83
C ALA A 135 0.54 -5.40 15.35
N PRO A 136 1.80 -4.91 15.45
CA PRO A 136 2.06 -3.50 15.76
C PRO A 136 1.40 -2.54 14.79
N LEU A 137 1.45 -2.83 13.48
CA LEU A 137 0.80 -2.00 12.47
C LEU A 137 -0.72 -1.94 12.65
N SER A 138 -1.37 -3.08 12.90
CA SER A 138 -2.81 -3.13 13.19
C SER A 138 -3.18 -2.27 14.40
N ALA A 139 -2.40 -2.35 15.48
CA ALA A 139 -2.64 -1.53 16.67
C ALA A 139 -2.47 -0.03 16.40
N ALA A 140 -1.45 0.36 15.62
CA ALA A 140 -1.24 1.75 15.21
C ALA A 140 -2.41 2.29 14.35
N ILE A 141 -2.97 1.45 13.49
CA ILE A 141 -4.17 1.78 12.69
C ILE A 141 -5.37 2.01 13.61
N ASP A 142 -5.61 1.11 14.57
CA ASP A 142 -6.75 1.24 15.49
C ASP A 142 -6.65 2.52 16.34
N GLU A 143 -5.45 2.85 16.81
CA GLU A 143 -5.17 4.07 17.56
C GLU A 143 -5.38 5.34 16.72
N MET A 144 -4.91 5.34 15.47
CA MET A 144 -5.09 6.45 14.54
C MET A 144 -6.57 6.66 14.20
N ARG A 145 -7.29 5.58 13.94
CA ARG A 145 -8.71 5.62 13.55
C ARG A 145 -9.63 5.99 14.71
N LYS A 146 -9.29 5.67 15.97
CA LYS A 146 -10.13 5.95 17.15
C LYS A 146 -11.59 5.49 16.96
N GLY A 147 -11.78 4.31 16.36
CA GLY A 147 -13.10 3.74 16.09
C GLY A 147 -13.82 4.27 14.84
N ARG A 148 -13.21 5.18 14.07
CA ARG A 148 -13.73 5.63 12.77
C ARG A 148 -13.53 4.55 11.70
N THR A 149 -14.48 4.47 10.78
CA THR A 149 -14.42 3.60 9.60
C THR A 149 -14.13 4.42 8.34
N ALA A 150 -13.73 3.76 7.26
CA ALA A 150 -13.60 4.38 5.94
C ALA A 150 -14.95 4.32 5.20
N ASP A 151 -15.81 5.31 5.45
CA ASP A 151 -17.18 5.42 4.94
C ASP A 151 -17.33 6.29 3.68
N SER A 152 -16.26 6.94 3.27
CA SER A 152 -16.17 7.81 2.10
C SER A 152 -14.81 7.64 1.41
N ASP A 153 -14.70 8.08 0.16
CA ASP A 153 -13.44 8.02 -0.56
C ASP A 153 -12.39 9.03 -0.07
N ALA A 154 -12.79 9.99 0.77
CA ALA A 154 -11.95 10.96 1.45
C ALA A 154 -11.79 10.69 2.96
N ALA A 155 -12.15 9.49 3.46
CA ALA A 155 -12.14 9.18 4.89
C ALA A 155 -10.78 9.45 5.58
N GLU A 156 -9.69 9.33 4.83
CA GLU A 156 -8.32 9.48 5.32
C GLU A 156 -7.95 10.93 5.64
N ASP A 157 -8.63 11.93 5.06
CA ASP A 157 -8.42 13.35 5.38
C ASP A 157 -8.76 13.63 6.86
N SER A 158 -9.74 12.89 7.40
CA SER A 158 -10.12 12.97 8.81
C SER A 158 -9.06 12.38 9.75
N TYR A 159 -8.21 11.48 9.26
CA TYR A 159 -7.15 10.86 10.05
C TYR A 159 -5.98 11.84 10.21
N ASP A 160 -5.61 12.57 9.14
CA ASP A 160 -4.52 13.57 9.15
C ASP A 160 -4.82 14.76 10.06
N ALA A 161 -6.07 15.21 10.11
CA ALA A 161 -6.46 16.31 11.00
C ALA A 161 -6.15 16.02 12.48
N LEU A 162 -6.25 14.76 12.91
CA LEU A 162 -6.05 14.38 14.31
C LEU A 162 -4.57 14.23 14.69
N SER A 163 -3.74 13.75 13.77
CA SER A 163 -2.31 13.55 14.02
C SER A 163 -1.58 14.87 14.29
N ARG A 164 -2.02 15.94 13.62
CA ARG A 164 -1.48 17.31 13.77
C ARG A 164 -1.74 17.95 15.14
N TYR A 165 -2.76 17.50 15.87
CA TYR A 165 -3.06 18.03 17.22
C TYR A 165 -2.39 17.24 18.35
N THR A 166 -1.90 16.04 18.08
CA THR A 166 -1.25 15.17 19.08
C THR A 166 0.26 15.07 18.89
N SER A 167 0.85 15.92 18.03
CA SER A 167 2.30 16.02 17.84
C SER A 167 2.94 16.97 18.85
#